data_AF-A0A8T4WQ12-F1
#
_entry.id   AF-A0A8T4WQ12-F1
#
_cell.length_a   1.000
_cell.length_b   1.000
_cell.length_c   1.000
_cell.angle_alpha   90.00
_cell.angle_beta   90.00
_cell.angle_gamma   90.00
#
_symmetry.space_group_name_H-M   'P 1'
#
loop_
_entity.id
_entity.type
_entity.pdbx_description
1 polymer ?
#
loop_
_entity_poly.entity_id
_entity_poly.type
_entity_poly.pdbx_seq_one_letter_code
_entity_poly.pdbx_strand_id
1 'polypeptide(L)' 'MTLEDNDTIKIIKGRRAIRDYDTEKGLPDEILYRIIEAGTYAPSAENQQPWRLIIVRAP' A
#
# COMPACT_ATOMS: atom_id res chain seq x y z
N MET A 1 16.40 -21.40 7.34
CA MET A 1 15.55 -20.27 6.96
C MET A 1 14.71 -19.91 8.17
N THR A 2 15.18 -18.94 8.94
CA THR A 2 14.38 -18.43 10.07
C THR A 2 13.34 -17.45 9.52
N LEU A 3 12.30 -17.14 10.30
CA LEU A 3 11.35 -16.07 9.94
C LEU A 3 12.05 -14.70 9.76
N GLU A 4 13.28 -14.56 10.24
CA GLU A 4 14.09 -13.34 10.12
C GLU A 4 14.75 -13.20 8.75
N ASP A 5 14.79 -14.23 7.90
CA ASP A 5 15.37 -14.16 6.56
C ASP A 5 14.34 -13.76 5.49
N ASN A 6 13.04 -13.76 5.81
CA ASN A 6 11.97 -13.50 4.84
C ASN A 6 11.66 -12.00 4.73
N ASP A 7 11.89 -11.42 3.56
CA ASP A 7 11.72 -9.98 3.33
C ASP A 7 10.26 -9.52 3.48
N THR A 8 9.28 -10.34 3.09
CA THR A 8 7.86 -10.05 3.31
C THR A 8 7.55 -9.92 4.80
N ILE A 9 8.03 -10.86 5.63
CA ILE A 9 7.84 -10.82 7.09
C ILE A 9 8.55 -9.61 7.71
N LYS A 10 9.77 -9.27 7.25
CA LYS A 10 10.49 -8.06 7.68
C LYS A 10 9.68 -6.79 7.38
N ILE A 11 9.16 -6.66 6.16
CA ILE A 11 8.37 -5.49 5.73
C ILE A 11 7.10 -5.35 6.56
N ILE A 12 6.35 -6.45 6.74
CA ILE A 12 5.11 -6.47 7.54
C ILE A 12 5.39 -6.03 8.99
N LYS A 13 6.45 -6.56 9.62
CA LYS A 13 6.85 -6.21 10.99
C LYS A 13 7.45 -4.81 11.11
N GLY A 14 8.09 -4.30 10.07
CA GLY A 14 8.75 -3.00 10.05
C GLY A 14 7.78 -1.84 9.82
N ARG A 15 6.63 -2.07 9.19
CA ARG A 15 5.62 -1.04 8.94
C ARG A 15 5.15 -0.36 10.23
N ARG A 16 4.98 0.96 10.19
CA ARG A 16 4.46 1.78 11.30
C ARG A 16 3.26 2.61 10.84
N ALA A 17 2.46 3.08 11.79
CA ALA A 17 1.45 4.11 11.54
C ALA A 17 2.14 5.48 11.61
N ILE A 18 2.50 6.02 10.46
CA ILE A 18 3.12 7.33 10.32
C ILE A 18 2.02 8.41 10.41
N ARG A 19 2.28 9.49 11.16
CA ARG A 19 1.32 10.58 11.41
C ARG A 19 1.80 11.94 10.90
N ASP A 20 3.03 12.00 10.42
CA ASP A 20 3.67 13.20 9.91
C ASP A 20 4.46 12.83 8.65
N TYR A 21 4.25 13.59 7.58
CA TYR A 21 4.81 13.32 6.25
C TYR A 21 5.41 14.59 5.69
N ASP A 22 6.48 14.44 4.93
CA ASP A 22 7.06 15.53 4.15
C ASP A 22 6.05 16.01 3.08
N THR A 23 5.60 17.26 3.22
CA THR A 23 4.59 17.86 2.34
C THR A 23 5.17 18.36 1.01
N GLU A 24 6.49 18.53 0.91
CA GLU A 24 7.16 18.94 -0.33
C GLU A 24 7.45 17.73 -1.22
N LYS A 25 7.51 16.54 -0.62
CA LYS A 25 7.75 15.29 -1.33
C LYS A 25 6.49 14.72 -1.96
N GLY A 26 6.30 15.03 -3.24
CA GLY A 26 5.26 14.40 -4.06
C GLY A 26 5.46 12.89 -4.25
N LEU A 27 4.35 12.17 -4.49
CA LEU A 27 4.35 10.76 -4.86
C LEU A 27 4.15 10.62 -6.39
N PRO A 28 5.12 10.02 -7.13
CA PRO A 28 4.95 9.74 -8.54
C PRO A 28 3.76 8.81 -8.83
N ASP A 29 3.05 9.08 -9.92
CA ASP A 29 1.84 8.34 -10.29
C ASP A 29 2.09 6.84 -10.51
N GLU A 30 3.24 6.49 -11.10
CA GLU A 30 3.63 5.09 -11.29
C GLU A 30 3.65 4.32 -9.96
N ILE A 31 4.22 4.93 -8.92
CA ILE A 31 4.30 4.31 -7.60
C ILE A 31 2.91 4.20 -6.99
N LEU A 32 2.09 5.25 -7.13
CA LEU A 32 0.71 5.23 -6.65
C LEU A 32 -0.11 4.09 -7.30
N TYR A 33 -0.02 3.93 -8.62
CA TYR A 33 -0.75 2.87 -9.33
C TYR A 33 -0.28 1.47 -8.94
N ARG A 34 1.03 1.27 -8.72
CA ARG A 34 1.55 -0.01 -8.22
C ARG A 34 1.00 -0.36 -6.83
N ILE A 35 0.82 0.61 -5.95
CA ILE A 35 0.21 0.42 -4.63
C ILE A 35 -1.26 0.03 -4.76
N ILE A 36 -1.99 0.74 -5.63
CA ILE A 36 -3.41 0.47 -5.89
C ILE A 36 -3.59 -0.93 -6.46
N GLU A 37 -2.81 -1.28 -7.49
CA GLU A 37 -2.81 -2.61 -8.10
C GLU A 37 -2.59 -3.70 -7.06
N ALA A 38 -1.55 -3.58 -6.22
CA ALA A 38 -1.30 -4.53 -5.14
C ALA A 38 -2.50 -4.68 -4.18
N GLY A 39 -3.21 -3.59 -3.88
CA GLY A 39 -4.43 -3.62 -3.07
C GLY A 39 -5.58 -4.41 -3.71
N THR A 40 -5.71 -4.38 -5.04
CA THR A 40 -6.77 -5.10 -5.76
C THR A 40 -6.61 -6.62 -5.74
N TYR A 41 -5.42 -7.13 -5.40
CA TYR A 41 -5.19 -8.57 -5.21
C TYR A 41 -5.66 -9.10 -3.85
N ALA A 42 -6.18 -8.24 -2.97
CA ALA A 42 -6.86 -8.73 -1.77
C ALA A 42 -8.02 -9.67 -2.17
N PRO A 43 -8.28 -10.77 -1.43
CA PRO A 43 -9.45 -11.58 -1.69
C PRO A 43 -10.73 -10.78 -1.36
N SER A 44 -11.78 -10.99 -2.13
CA SER A 44 -13.12 -10.48 -1.83
C SER A 44 -14.16 -11.59 -1.99
N ALA A 45 -15.28 -11.48 -1.28
CA ALA A 45 -16.38 -12.44 -1.39
C ALA A 45 -16.79 -12.57 -2.87
N GLU A 46 -16.80 -13.80 -3.37
CA GLU A 46 -17.13 -14.12 -4.77
C GLU A 46 -16.29 -13.33 -5.81
N ASN A 47 -15.10 -12.86 -5.43
CA ASN A 47 -14.26 -11.98 -6.25
C ASN A 47 -14.99 -10.71 -6.75
N GLN A 48 -15.92 -10.18 -5.98
CA GLN A 48 -16.71 -9.00 -6.36
C GLN A 48 -15.87 -7.72 -6.50
N GLN A 49 -14.69 -7.67 -5.86
CA GLN A 49 -13.80 -6.51 -5.83
C GLN A 49 -14.56 -5.20 -5.56
N PRO A 50 -15.37 -5.14 -4.47
CA PRO A 50 -16.38 -4.10 -4.29
C PRO A 50 -15.77 -2.74 -3.93
N TRP A 51 -14.44 -2.65 -3.80
CA TRP A 51 -13.76 -1.42 -3.44
C TRP A 51 -13.90 -0.35 -4.53
N ARG A 52 -13.99 0.89 -4.04
CA ARG A 52 -13.81 2.11 -4.83
C ARG A 52 -12.70 2.90 -4.15
N LEU A 53 -11.65 3.21 -4.90
CA LEU A 53 -10.49 3.94 -4.42
C LEU A 53 -10.57 5.36 -4.98
N ILE A 54 -10.64 6.35 -4.09
CA ILE A 54 -10.70 7.77 -4.45
C ILE A 54 -9.37 8.38 -4.01
N ILE A 55 -8.60 8.88 -4.98
CA ILE A 55 -7.33 9.55 -4.73
C ILE A 55 -7.63 11.02 -4.45
N VAL A 56 -7.45 11.46 -3.22
CA VAL A 56 -7.56 12.87 -2.84
C VAL A 56 -6.16 13.48 -2.94
N ARG A 57 -6.01 14.50 -3.78
CA ARG A 57 -4.80 15.32 -3.85
C ARG A 57 -5.12 16.72 -3.34
N ALA A 58 -4.08 17.47 -2.98
CA ALA A 58 -4.23 18.89 -2.67
C ALA A 58 -4.93 19.62 -3.84
N PRO A 59 -5.64 20.73 -3.58
CA PRO A 59 -6.08 21.64 -4.63
C PRO A 59 -4.93 22.08 -5.54
#